data_AF-A0A954KA21-F1
#
_entry.id   AF-A0A954KA21-F1
#
_cell.length_a   1.000
_cell.length_b   1.000
_cell.length_c   1.000
_cell.angle_alpha   90.00
_cell.angle_beta   90.00
_cell.angle_gamma   90.00
#
_symmetry.space_group_name_H-M   'P 1'
#
loop_
_entity.id
_entity.type
_entity.pdbx_description
1 polymer ?
#
loop_
_entity_poly.entity_id
_entity_poly.type
_entity_poly.pdbx_seq_one_letter_code
_entity_poly.pdbx_strand_id
1 'polypeptide(L)'
;ADFGLAKRINADEKLMTSQNLAGTPNYMAPELFQGAPASATSDVYSLGVCFFVLLTGQLPHRGANFNSLIQEVTTKPAPSVRDLCPDIPLEISECVSLMLDKSPANRFQNGYMAALFLNAVLGQVQNIEAMLHEAFADNSLVSWKRNGQQYIVEVRQSGDRRQTVFIEPSDHQMHERLLLIYSTCCDAQPEYYEEALRLNAEISHGGISIREVDGETKFVMVDTFPRSTVDAEDIRKSVIAVAQHADDVEKKLTGHDLH
;
A
#
# COMPACT_ATOMS: atom_id res chain seq x y z
N ALA A 1 8.24 23.30 6.75
CA ALA A 1 6.87 23.42 7.31
C ALA A 1 6.63 24.89 7.63
N ASP A 2 5.58 25.49 7.06
CA ASP A 2 5.26 26.92 7.21
C ASP A 2 4.02 27.07 8.10
N PHE A 3 4.23 27.00 9.42
CA PHE A 3 3.17 27.18 10.42
C PHE A 3 2.92 28.66 10.77
N GLY A 4 3.47 29.61 10.01
CA GLY A 4 3.41 31.05 10.30
C GLY A 4 2.04 31.72 10.14
N LEU A 5 1.01 30.98 9.69
CA LEU A 5 -0.32 31.52 9.34
C LEU A 5 -1.43 31.20 10.34
N ALA A 6 -1.14 30.53 11.46
CA ALA A 6 -2.13 30.26 12.51
C ALA A 6 -2.45 31.55 13.29
N LYS A 7 -3.46 32.33 12.84
CA LYS A 7 -3.91 33.55 13.52
C LYS A 7 -5.18 33.29 14.34
N ARG A 8 -5.16 33.70 15.61
CA ARG A 8 -6.36 33.79 16.48
C ARG A 8 -7.32 34.82 15.87
N ILE A 9 -8.52 34.40 15.50
CA ILE A 9 -9.53 35.24 14.86
C ILE A 9 -10.26 36.02 15.96
N ASN A 10 -10.00 37.34 16.06
CA ASN A 10 -10.92 38.26 16.72
C ASN A 10 -12.00 38.62 15.70
N ALA A 11 -13.25 38.48 16.13
CA ALA A 11 -14.43 38.81 15.35
C ALA A 11 -14.53 40.34 15.18
N ASP A 12 -14.18 40.85 14.00
CA ASP A 12 -14.71 42.12 13.52
C ASP A 12 -14.76 42.08 11.98
N GLU A 13 -15.99 42.20 11.47
CA GLU A 13 -16.32 42.26 10.05
C GLU A 13 -15.63 43.44 9.37
N LYS A 14 -14.77 43.17 8.38
CA LYS A 14 -14.47 44.12 7.29
C LYS A 14 -13.89 43.37 6.10
N LEU A 15 -14.48 43.63 4.93
CA LEU A 15 -14.14 43.14 3.59
C LEU A 15 -12.77 42.44 3.49
N MET A 16 -12.80 41.13 3.25
CA MET A 16 -11.62 40.31 2.98
C MET A 16 -11.00 40.72 1.63
N THR A 17 -10.11 41.70 1.66
CA THR A 17 -9.17 41.95 0.56
C THR A 17 -8.07 40.90 0.60
N SER A 18 -7.48 40.58 -0.55
CA SER A 18 -6.45 39.53 -0.71
C SER A 18 -5.23 39.64 0.22
N GLN A 19 -5.06 40.77 0.91
CA GLN A 19 -3.98 41.03 1.86
C GLN A 19 -4.27 40.56 3.30
N ASN A 20 -5.53 40.31 3.67
CA ASN A 20 -5.92 39.93 5.05
C ASN A 20 -6.29 38.45 5.22
N LEU A 21 -6.27 37.67 4.14
CA LEU A 21 -6.61 36.26 4.16
C LEU A 21 -5.33 35.45 4.43
N ALA A 22 -5.21 34.94 5.65
CA ALA A 22 -4.12 34.03 6.01
C ALA A 22 -4.38 32.66 5.35
N GLY A 23 -3.70 32.40 4.22
CA GLY A 23 -3.79 31.18 3.43
C GLY A 23 -3.51 31.46 1.96
N THR A 24 -3.03 30.47 1.20
CA THR A 24 -2.98 30.60 -0.28
C THR A 24 -4.39 30.28 -0.78
N PRO A 25 -5.14 31.23 -1.38
CA PRO A 25 -6.58 31.06 -1.59
C PRO A 25 -6.99 29.82 -2.38
N ASN A 26 -6.09 29.34 -3.25
CA ASN A 26 -6.30 28.14 -4.06
C ASN A 26 -6.43 26.84 -3.25
N TYR A 27 -6.04 26.82 -1.97
CA TYR A 27 -6.07 25.64 -1.11
C TYR A 27 -7.19 25.68 -0.06
N MET A 28 -7.87 26.83 0.10
CA MET A 28 -8.86 26.97 1.17
C MET A 28 -10.15 26.25 0.85
N ALA A 29 -10.76 25.67 1.88
CA ALA A 29 -12.03 24.99 1.78
C ALA A 29 -13.19 25.97 1.47
N PRO A 30 -14.22 25.55 0.71
CA PRO A 30 -15.37 26.38 0.32
C PRO A 30 -16.04 27.12 1.48
N GLU A 31 -16.18 26.45 2.63
CA GLU A 31 -16.83 26.99 3.81
C GLU A 31 -16.05 28.16 4.45
N LEU A 32 -14.73 28.23 4.28
CA LEU A 32 -13.91 29.33 4.81
C LEU A 32 -14.20 30.64 4.11
N PHE A 33 -14.52 30.59 2.81
CA PHE A 33 -14.97 31.77 2.06
C PHE A 33 -16.34 32.27 2.49
N GLN A 34 -17.12 31.43 3.18
CA GLN A 34 -18.43 31.76 3.74
C GLN A 34 -18.33 32.24 5.20
N GLY A 35 -17.12 32.35 5.75
CA GLY A 35 -16.88 32.81 7.12
C GLY A 35 -16.96 31.70 8.17
N ALA A 36 -17.05 30.42 7.77
CA ALA A 36 -16.94 29.32 8.71
C ALA A 36 -15.53 29.27 9.34
N PRO A 37 -15.39 28.85 10.61
CA PRO A 37 -14.08 28.68 11.21
C PRO A 37 -13.34 27.49 10.58
N ALA A 38 -12.01 27.59 10.56
CA ALA A 38 -11.15 26.47 10.19
C ALA A 38 -11.38 25.28 11.15
N SER A 39 -11.36 24.08 10.57
CA SER A 39 -11.59 22.81 11.24
C SER A 39 -10.76 21.70 10.60
N ALA A 40 -10.73 20.52 11.22
CA ALA A 40 -10.01 19.37 10.69
C ALA A 40 -10.47 18.97 9.27
N THR A 41 -11.76 19.15 8.94
CA THR A 41 -12.30 18.85 7.61
C THR A 41 -11.94 19.92 6.58
N SER A 42 -11.63 21.15 7.01
CA SER A 42 -11.06 22.19 6.13
C SER A 42 -9.58 21.94 5.82
N ASP A 43 -8.84 21.37 6.77
CA ASP A 43 -7.46 20.90 6.54
C ASP A 43 -7.44 19.71 5.58
N VAL A 44 -8.41 18.79 5.70
CA VAL A 44 -8.59 17.67 4.76
C VAL A 44 -8.84 18.17 3.33
N TYR A 45 -9.64 19.22 3.15
CA TYR A 45 -9.83 19.82 1.83
C TYR A 45 -8.52 20.38 1.28
N SER A 46 -7.79 21.14 2.09
CA SER A 46 -6.50 21.72 1.71
C SER A 46 -5.49 20.62 1.32
N LEU A 47 -5.49 19.51 2.05
CA LEU A 47 -4.72 18.31 1.73
C LEU A 47 -5.17 17.69 0.40
N GLY A 48 -6.48 17.60 0.14
CA GLY A 48 -7.05 17.16 -1.14
C GLY A 48 -6.57 18.01 -2.32
N VAL A 49 -6.49 19.34 -2.16
CA VAL A 49 -5.94 20.23 -3.18
C VAL A 49 -4.46 19.93 -3.41
N CYS A 50 -3.68 19.73 -2.35
CA CYS A 50 -2.28 19.33 -2.47
C CYS A 50 -2.12 18.00 -3.23
N PHE A 51 -2.89 16.97 -2.89
CA PHE A 51 -2.87 15.68 -3.60
C PHE A 51 -3.23 15.83 -5.07
N PHE A 52 -4.29 16.59 -5.37
CA PHE A 52 -4.68 16.87 -6.76
C PHE A 52 -3.51 17.49 -7.54
N VAL A 53 -2.82 18.49 -6.96
CA VAL A 53 -1.66 19.14 -7.58
C VAL A 53 -0.49 18.18 -7.74
N LEU A 54 -0.18 17.35 -6.74
CA LEU A 54 0.91 16.37 -6.83
C LEU A 54 0.67 15.35 -7.94
N LEU A 55 -0.57 14.90 -8.10
CA LEU A 55 -0.94 13.87 -9.07
C LEU A 55 -1.07 14.42 -10.50
N THR A 56 -1.52 15.67 -10.66
CA THR A 56 -1.88 16.22 -11.98
C THR A 56 -0.98 17.37 -12.44
N GLY A 57 -0.18 17.93 -11.54
CA GLY A 57 0.56 19.17 -11.77
C GLY A 57 -0.32 20.43 -11.87
N GLN A 58 -1.62 20.32 -11.61
CA GLN A 58 -2.59 21.41 -11.81
C GLN A 58 -3.43 21.66 -10.56
N LEU A 59 -4.05 22.84 -10.46
CA LEU A 59 -5.01 23.13 -9.39
C LEU A 59 -6.40 22.60 -9.79
N PRO A 60 -7.19 22.06 -8.85
CA PRO A 60 -8.53 21.56 -9.15
C PRO A 60 -9.48 22.70 -9.58
N HIS A 61 -9.29 23.90 -9.02
CA HIS A 61 -10.04 25.11 -9.39
C HIS A 61 -9.09 26.26 -9.68
N ARG A 62 -9.45 27.08 -10.68
CA ARG A 62 -8.71 28.28 -11.07
C ARG A 62 -9.70 29.39 -11.40
N GLY A 63 -9.42 30.60 -10.93
CA GLY A 63 -10.17 31.81 -11.27
C GLY A 63 -9.26 32.87 -11.88
N ALA A 64 -9.77 33.65 -12.85
CA ALA A 64 -9.07 34.79 -13.42
C ALA A 64 -8.83 35.92 -12.39
N ASN A 65 -9.65 35.96 -11.35
CA ASN A 65 -9.54 36.85 -10.21
C ASN A 65 -10.10 36.16 -8.94
N PHE A 66 -9.93 36.82 -7.80
CA PHE A 66 -10.34 36.29 -6.50
C PHE A 66 -11.83 35.91 -6.43
N ASN A 67 -12.74 36.78 -6.90
CA ASN A 67 -14.17 36.49 -6.87
C ASN A 67 -14.54 35.29 -7.76
N SER A 68 -13.91 35.17 -8.94
CA SER A 68 -14.11 34.01 -9.81
C SER A 68 -13.57 32.72 -9.18
N LEU A 69 -12.47 32.77 -8.43
CA LEU A 69 -11.95 31.61 -7.71
C LEU A 69 -12.93 31.15 -6.62
N ILE A 70 -13.48 32.09 -5.84
CA ILE A 70 -14.51 31.77 -4.83
C ILE A 70 -15.70 31.09 -5.51
N GLN A 71 -16.18 31.64 -6.61
CA GLN A 71 -17.29 31.07 -7.36
C GLN A 71 -16.98 29.65 -7.83
N GLU A 72 -15.80 29.42 -8.42
CA GLU A 72 -15.36 28.09 -8.86
C GLU A 72 -15.36 27.08 -7.71
N VAL A 73 -14.66 27.39 -6.63
CA VAL A 73 -14.51 26.51 -5.46
C VAL A 73 -15.85 26.19 -4.79
N THR A 74 -16.75 27.17 -4.72
CA THR A 74 -18.05 27.00 -4.03
C THR A 74 -19.13 26.38 -4.92
N THR A 75 -19.06 26.52 -6.25
CA THR A 75 -20.16 26.13 -7.15
C THR A 75 -19.83 25.00 -8.11
N LYS A 76 -18.58 24.80 -8.53
CA LYS A 76 -18.22 23.71 -9.46
C LYS A 76 -17.62 22.51 -8.74
N PRO A 77 -17.96 21.27 -9.11
CA PRO A 77 -17.27 20.10 -8.59
C PRO A 77 -15.80 20.13 -9.02
N ALA A 78 -14.91 19.60 -8.18
CA ALA A 78 -13.53 19.38 -8.60
C ALA A 78 -13.51 18.36 -9.76
N PRO A 79 -12.65 18.56 -10.77
CA PRO A 79 -12.45 17.57 -11.83
C PRO A 79 -11.90 16.26 -11.25
N SER A 80 -12.08 15.15 -11.97
CA SER A 80 -11.45 13.89 -11.58
C SER A 80 -9.96 13.96 -11.89
N VAL A 81 -9.10 13.46 -10.99
CA VAL A 81 -7.66 13.35 -11.28
C VAL A 81 -7.40 12.45 -12.48
N ARG A 82 -8.29 11.48 -12.75
CA ARG A 82 -8.19 10.55 -13.88
C ARG A 82 -8.54 11.19 -15.23
N ASP A 83 -9.21 12.35 -15.23
CA ASP A 83 -9.44 13.13 -16.45
C ASP A 83 -8.11 13.68 -17.01
N LEU A 84 -7.14 13.94 -16.11
CA LEU A 84 -5.83 14.48 -16.43
C LEU A 84 -4.75 13.38 -16.46
N CYS A 85 -4.85 12.39 -15.59
CA CYS A 85 -3.90 11.30 -15.43
C CYS A 85 -4.63 9.94 -15.40
N PRO A 86 -4.98 9.35 -16.57
CA PRO A 86 -5.84 8.16 -16.65
C PRO A 86 -5.31 6.92 -15.95
N ASP A 87 -3.98 6.81 -15.83
CA ASP A 87 -3.26 5.68 -15.23
C ASP A 87 -3.37 5.65 -13.70
N ILE A 88 -3.90 6.72 -13.07
CA ILE A 88 -4.13 6.74 -11.62
C ILE A 88 -5.23 5.71 -11.27
N PRO A 89 -5.02 4.84 -10.27
CA PRO A 89 -6.03 3.91 -9.78
C PRO A 89 -7.33 4.61 -9.37
N LEU A 90 -8.48 3.95 -9.59
CA LEU A 90 -9.80 4.52 -9.31
C LEU A 90 -9.93 4.92 -7.83
N GLU A 91 -9.40 4.09 -6.94
CA GLU A 91 -9.48 4.23 -5.50
C GLU A 91 -8.71 5.46 -4.99
N ILE A 92 -7.58 5.80 -5.63
CA ILE A 92 -6.84 7.05 -5.35
C ILE A 92 -7.66 8.25 -5.83
N SER A 93 -8.29 8.15 -6.99
CA SER A 93 -9.16 9.21 -7.52
C SER A 93 -10.36 9.48 -6.63
N GLU A 94 -11.02 8.43 -6.14
CA GLU A 94 -12.14 8.52 -5.21
C GLU A 94 -11.69 9.12 -3.88
N CYS A 95 -10.51 8.76 -3.38
CA CYS A 95 -9.93 9.36 -2.19
C CYS A 95 -9.79 10.89 -2.32
N VAL A 96 -9.20 11.35 -3.42
CA VAL A 96 -9.05 12.79 -3.71
C VAL A 96 -10.41 13.46 -3.85
N SER A 97 -11.37 12.81 -4.53
CA SER A 97 -12.73 13.33 -4.68
C SER A 97 -13.43 13.51 -3.33
N LEU A 98 -13.28 12.57 -2.39
CA LEU A 98 -13.82 12.66 -1.04
C LEU A 98 -13.19 13.81 -0.24
N MET A 99 -11.88 14.00 -0.35
CA MET A 99 -11.20 15.14 0.28
C MET A 99 -11.69 16.48 -0.26
N LEU A 100 -11.99 16.56 -1.57
CA LEU A 100 -12.42 17.76 -2.28
C LEU A 100 -13.94 17.97 -2.31
N ASP A 101 -14.73 17.19 -1.57
CA ASP A 101 -16.17 17.44 -1.49
C ASP A 101 -16.43 18.84 -0.91
N LYS A 102 -17.44 19.53 -1.42
CA LYS A 102 -17.77 20.88 -0.93
C LYS A 102 -18.39 20.85 0.45
N SER A 103 -19.14 19.80 0.76
CA SER A 103 -19.74 19.58 2.07
C SER A 103 -18.69 19.01 3.02
N PRO A 104 -18.33 19.71 4.11
CA PRO A 104 -17.37 19.20 5.08
C PRO A 104 -17.79 17.86 5.71
N ALA A 105 -19.09 17.57 5.75
CA ALA A 105 -19.64 16.33 6.29
C ALA A 105 -19.41 15.10 5.39
N ASN A 106 -19.14 15.31 4.10
CA ASN A 106 -18.85 14.24 3.15
C ASN A 106 -17.34 13.91 3.08
N ARG A 107 -16.49 14.73 3.70
CA ARG A 107 -15.04 14.53 3.74
C ARG A 107 -14.65 13.58 4.87
N PHE A 108 -13.39 13.15 4.86
CA PHE A 108 -12.81 12.50 6.03
C PHE A 108 -12.88 13.42 7.25
N GLN A 109 -13.23 12.86 8.40
CA GLN A 109 -13.39 13.61 9.64
C GLN A 109 -12.13 14.38 10.06
N ASN A 110 -10.96 13.84 9.72
CA ASN A 110 -9.65 14.41 10.00
C ASN A 110 -8.57 13.77 9.11
N GLY A 111 -7.35 14.29 9.18
CA GLY A 111 -6.20 13.78 8.42
C GLY A 111 -5.80 12.34 8.77
N TYR A 112 -6.11 11.86 9.99
CA TYR A 112 -5.85 10.47 10.36
C TYR A 112 -6.73 9.48 9.59
N MET A 113 -8.04 9.77 9.47
CA MET A 113 -8.96 8.96 8.67
C MET A 113 -8.59 8.98 7.18
N ALA A 114 -8.15 10.13 6.67
CA ALA A 114 -7.63 10.25 5.31
C ALA A 114 -6.37 9.38 5.09
N ALA A 115 -5.42 9.40 6.05
CA ALA A 115 -4.21 8.59 5.98
C ALA A 115 -4.49 7.08 6.06
N LEU A 116 -5.43 6.65 6.92
CA LEU A 116 -5.86 5.25 6.99
C LEU A 116 -6.43 4.77 5.67
N PHE A 117 -7.30 5.56 5.04
CA PHE A 117 -7.86 5.23 3.74
C PHE A 117 -6.77 5.13 2.67
N LEU A 118 -5.87 6.12 2.60
CA LEU A 118 -4.76 6.12 1.66
C LEU A 118 -3.84 4.90 1.83
N ASN A 119 -3.52 4.51 3.07
CA ASN A 119 -2.72 3.31 3.32
C ASN A 119 -3.44 2.03 2.85
N ALA A 120 -4.75 1.94 3.05
CA ALA A 120 -5.54 0.81 2.55
C ALA A 120 -5.53 0.75 1.01
N VAL A 121 -5.61 1.90 0.33
CA VAL A 121 -5.50 1.99 -1.12
C VAL A 121 -4.08 1.67 -1.60
N LEU A 122 -3.04 2.23 -0.98
CA LEU A 122 -1.65 1.93 -1.36
C LEU A 122 -1.31 0.45 -1.21
N GLY A 123 -1.83 -0.23 -0.18
CA GLY A 123 -1.73 -1.68 -0.05
C GLY A 123 -2.44 -2.46 -1.16
N GLN A 124 -3.46 -1.88 -1.82
CA GLN A 124 -4.07 -2.44 -3.04
C GLN A 124 -3.24 -2.15 -4.29
N VAL A 125 -2.61 -0.97 -4.35
CA VAL A 125 -1.87 -0.47 -5.50
C VAL A 125 -0.46 -1.06 -5.60
N GLN A 126 0.12 -1.57 -4.50
CA GLN A 126 1.40 -2.28 -4.56
C GLN A 126 1.30 -3.44 -5.58
N ASN A 127 2.03 -3.25 -6.69
CA ASN A 127 2.08 -4.17 -7.81
C ASN A 127 3.18 -5.19 -7.53
N ILE A 128 2.77 -6.36 -7.04
CA ILE A 128 3.66 -7.49 -6.76
C ILE A 128 4.49 -7.84 -8.00
N GLU A 129 3.89 -7.78 -9.19
CA GLU A 129 4.57 -8.07 -10.46
C GLU A 129 5.72 -7.09 -10.71
N ALA A 130 5.52 -5.79 -10.47
CA ALA A 130 6.58 -4.79 -10.57
C ALA A 130 7.71 -5.04 -9.56
N MET A 131 7.36 -5.38 -8.32
CA MET A 131 8.35 -5.70 -7.29
C MET A 131 9.13 -6.99 -7.64
N LEU A 132 8.50 -7.99 -8.23
CA LEU A 132 9.17 -9.20 -8.70
C LEU A 132 10.11 -8.93 -9.88
N HIS A 133 9.70 -8.06 -10.80
CA HIS A 133 10.57 -7.60 -11.87
C HIS A 133 11.79 -6.88 -11.29
N GLU A 134 11.62 -5.97 -10.35
CA GLU A 134 12.73 -5.26 -9.69
C GLU A 134 13.63 -6.21 -8.89
N ALA A 135 13.04 -7.10 -8.09
CA ALA A 135 13.75 -8.07 -7.24
C ALA A 135 14.67 -9.01 -8.03
N PHE A 136 14.28 -9.36 -9.26
CA PHE A 136 14.93 -10.41 -10.04
C PHE A 136 15.40 -9.97 -11.43
N ALA A 137 15.40 -8.67 -11.74
CA ALA A 137 15.76 -8.13 -13.06
C ALA A 137 17.08 -8.69 -13.62
N ASP A 138 18.10 -8.81 -12.77
CA ASP A 138 19.46 -9.23 -13.14
C ASP A 138 19.83 -10.64 -12.63
N ASN A 139 18.85 -11.41 -12.14
CA ASN A 139 19.14 -12.70 -11.51
C ASN A 139 18.80 -13.89 -12.43
N SER A 140 19.79 -14.37 -13.18
CA SER A 140 19.62 -15.53 -14.07
C SER A 140 19.35 -16.86 -13.35
N LEU A 141 19.49 -16.89 -12.02
CA LEU A 141 19.18 -18.07 -11.20
C LEU A 141 17.72 -18.12 -10.77
N VAL A 142 16.96 -17.05 -10.98
CA VAL A 142 15.55 -16.97 -10.60
C VAL A 142 14.69 -16.74 -11.84
N SER A 143 13.64 -17.54 -11.98
CA SER A 143 12.60 -17.31 -12.98
C SER A 143 11.24 -17.40 -12.33
N TRP A 144 10.24 -16.68 -12.83
CA TRP A 144 8.92 -16.72 -12.23
C TRP A 144 7.82 -16.63 -13.27
N LYS A 145 6.64 -17.12 -12.89
CA LYS A 145 5.41 -17.07 -13.67
C LYS A 145 4.23 -16.75 -12.76
N ARG A 146 3.19 -16.16 -13.33
CA ARG A 146 1.95 -15.88 -12.62
C ARG A 146 0.93 -17.01 -12.86
N ASN A 147 0.26 -17.44 -11.79
CA ASN A 147 -0.85 -18.39 -11.82
C ASN A 147 -2.02 -17.82 -10.99
N GLY A 148 -2.94 -17.11 -11.65
CA GLY A 148 -4.04 -16.42 -10.96
C GLY A 148 -3.55 -15.27 -10.08
N GLN A 149 -3.78 -15.38 -8.77
CA GLN A 149 -3.28 -14.41 -7.76
C GLN A 149 -1.94 -14.83 -7.14
N GLN A 150 -1.47 -16.03 -7.42
CA GLN A 150 -0.20 -16.57 -6.95
C GLN A 150 0.89 -16.36 -8.00
N TYR A 151 2.12 -16.14 -7.54
CA TYR A 151 3.33 -16.12 -8.35
C TYR A 151 4.19 -17.32 -7.95
N ILE A 152 4.63 -18.08 -8.95
CA ILE A 152 5.45 -19.26 -8.79
C ILE A 152 6.86 -18.88 -9.23
N VAL A 153 7.80 -18.92 -8.30
CA VAL A 153 9.19 -18.51 -8.46
C VAL A 153 10.08 -19.74 -8.38
N GLU A 154 10.79 -20.05 -9.45
CA GLU A 154 11.78 -21.11 -9.49
C GLU A 154 13.16 -20.54 -9.19
N VAL A 155 13.77 -21.04 -8.12
CA VAL A 155 15.09 -20.63 -7.64
C VAL A 155 16.08 -21.76 -7.92
N ARG A 156 17.06 -21.50 -8.78
CA ARG A 156 18.20 -22.41 -8.99
C ARG A 156 19.19 -22.24 -7.86
N GLN A 157 19.53 -23.35 -7.23
CA GLN A 157 20.54 -23.39 -6.17
C GLN A 157 21.87 -23.94 -6.68
N SER A 158 22.83 -24.12 -5.78
CA SER A 158 24.14 -24.70 -6.11
C SER A 158 23.99 -26.08 -6.76
N GLY A 159 24.52 -26.25 -7.97
CA GLY A 159 24.39 -27.48 -8.76
C GLY A 159 23.25 -27.41 -9.78
N ASP A 160 22.53 -28.52 -9.97
CA ASP A 160 21.35 -28.61 -10.87
C ASP A 160 20.01 -28.54 -10.10
N ARG A 161 20.09 -28.16 -8.82
CA ARG A 161 18.96 -28.12 -7.88
C ARG A 161 18.02 -26.96 -8.13
N ARG A 162 16.73 -27.20 -7.91
CA ARG A 162 15.68 -26.20 -8.10
C ARG A 162 14.67 -26.29 -7.00
N GLN A 163 14.37 -25.13 -6.42
CA GLN A 163 13.36 -25.01 -5.40
C GLN A 163 12.25 -24.07 -5.86
N THR A 164 11.00 -24.43 -5.55
CA THR A 164 9.81 -23.67 -5.99
C THR A 164 9.24 -22.87 -4.82
N VAL A 165 9.30 -21.54 -4.95
CA VAL A 165 8.76 -20.59 -3.98
C VAL A 165 7.46 -20.00 -4.52
N PHE A 166 6.45 -19.98 -3.68
CA PHE A 166 5.14 -19.42 -3.97
C PHE A 166 5.00 -18.08 -3.26
N ILE A 167 4.48 -17.09 -3.98
CA ILE A 167 4.17 -15.76 -3.45
C ILE A 167 2.70 -15.49 -3.70
N GLU A 168 1.93 -15.25 -2.64
CA GLU A 168 0.49 -15.01 -2.76
C GLU A 168 -0.02 -14.02 -1.72
N PRO A 169 -1.04 -13.21 -2.05
CA PRO A 169 -1.74 -12.42 -1.06
C PRO A 169 -2.56 -13.33 -0.12
N SER A 170 -2.66 -12.96 1.16
CA SER A 170 -3.59 -13.60 2.09
C SER A 170 -5.04 -13.21 1.76
N ASP A 171 -5.97 -14.17 1.94
CA ASP A 171 -7.42 -13.95 1.80
C ASP A 171 -8.05 -13.17 2.98
N HIS A 172 -7.26 -12.70 3.94
CA HIS A 172 -7.76 -12.11 5.19
C HIS A 172 -8.33 -10.69 5.03
N GLN A 173 -9.14 -10.27 6.03
CA GLN A 173 -9.86 -8.99 6.06
C GLN A 173 -8.90 -7.79 5.88
N MET A 174 -9.44 -6.65 5.39
CA MET A 174 -8.76 -5.41 4.96
C MET A 174 -7.53 -4.91 5.77
N HIS A 175 -7.40 -5.28 7.05
CA HIS A 175 -6.40 -4.80 8.01
C HIS A 175 -5.21 -5.77 8.18
N GLU A 176 -5.32 -7.01 7.67
CA GLU A 176 -4.32 -8.09 7.77
C GLU A 176 -3.99 -8.64 6.38
N ARG A 177 -3.89 -7.75 5.38
CA ARG A 177 -3.48 -8.13 4.03
C ARG A 177 -1.98 -8.40 4.04
N LEU A 178 -1.65 -9.68 4.12
CA LEU A 178 -0.30 -10.17 4.16
C LEU A 178 0.11 -10.67 2.78
N LEU A 179 1.39 -10.56 2.47
CA LEU A 179 2.02 -11.28 1.38
C LEU A 179 2.72 -12.50 1.99
N LEU A 180 2.28 -13.69 1.61
CA LEU A 180 2.93 -14.93 2.01
C LEU A 180 3.97 -15.32 0.96
N ILE A 181 5.16 -15.64 1.42
CA ILE A 181 6.25 -16.19 0.61
C ILE A 181 6.61 -17.53 1.22
N TYR A 182 6.39 -18.64 0.51
CA TYR A 182 6.59 -19.96 1.08
C TYR A 182 7.15 -20.97 0.07
N SER A 183 7.86 -21.98 0.56
CA SER A 183 8.37 -23.09 -0.23
C SER A 183 8.04 -24.41 0.44
N THR A 184 7.77 -25.43 -0.37
CA THR A 184 7.49 -26.78 0.12
C THR A 184 8.76 -27.42 0.66
N CYS A 185 8.69 -27.97 1.88
CA CYS A 185 9.76 -28.77 2.46
C CYS A 185 9.55 -30.25 2.12
N CYS A 186 8.47 -30.87 2.63
CA CYS A 186 8.16 -32.28 2.42
C CYS A 186 6.69 -32.56 2.74
N ASP A 187 6.22 -33.79 2.52
CA ASP A 187 4.87 -34.20 2.95
C ASP A 187 4.73 -34.15 4.47
N ALA A 188 3.57 -33.67 4.94
CA ALA A 188 3.28 -33.53 6.35
C ALA A 188 2.84 -34.86 6.96
N GLN A 189 3.79 -35.77 7.16
CA GLN A 189 3.54 -37.06 7.80
C GLN A 189 3.56 -36.91 9.33
N PRO A 190 2.63 -37.56 10.09
CA PRO A 190 2.56 -37.45 11.55
C PRO A 190 3.87 -37.77 12.29
N GLU A 191 4.70 -38.65 11.73
CA GLU A 191 6.02 -39.02 12.27
C GLU A 191 7.02 -37.85 12.32
N TYR A 192 6.84 -36.80 11.51
CA TYR A 192 7.71 -35.63 11.47
C TYR A 192 7.23 -34.47 12.35
N TYR A 193 6.04 -34.56 12.96
CA TYR A 193 5.40 -33.41 13.61
C TYR A 193 6.18 -32.89 14.83
N GLU A 194 6.68 -33.81 15.67
CA GLU A 194 7.46 -33.42 16.85
C GLU A 194 8.77 -32.74 16.46
N GLU A 195 9.47 -33.28 15.47
CA GLU A 195 10.75 -32.71 15.02
C GLU A 195 10.53 -31.38 14.28
N ALA A 196 9.48 -31.26 13.48
CA ALA A 196 9.11 -29.99 12.82
C ALA A 196 8.83 -28.88 13.84
N LEU A 197 8.16 -29.19 14.96
CA LEU A 197 7.93 -28.23 16.04
C LEU A 197 9.24 -27.80 16.73
N ARG A 198 10.18 -28.73 16.93
CA ARG A 198 11.51 -28.42 17.50
C ARG A 198 12.31 -27.52 16.55
N LEU A 199 12.36 -27.86 15.27
CA LEU A 199 13.03 -27.04 14.26
C LEU A 199 12.42 -25.64 14.19
N ASN A 200 11.09 -25.54 14.23
CA ASN A 200 10.41 -24.24 14.20
C ASN A 200 10.77 -23.34 15.39
N ALA A 201 11.09 -23.92 16.55
CA ALA A 201 11.54 -23.17 17.72
C ALA A 201 12.98 -22.63 17.59
N GLU A 202 13.78 -23.17 16.67
CA GLU A 202 15.17 -22.76 16.41
C GLU A 202 15.30 -21.79 15.22
N ILE A 203 14.28 -21.74 14.35
CA ILE A 203 14.26 -20.86 13.18
C ILE A 203 14.17 -19.41 13.64
N SER A 204 15.13 -18.60 13.18
CA SER A 204 15.20 -17.19 13.54
C SER A 204 14.34 -16.29 12.66
N HIS A 205 14.10 -16.65 11.39
CA HIS A 205 13.36 -15.85 10.41
C HIS A 205 12.39 -16.75 9.63
N GLY A 206 11.13 -16.34 9.54
CA GLY A 206 10.04 -17.16 9.02
C GLY A 206 9.59 -18.23 10.02
N GLY A 207 8.95 -19.28 9.52
CA GLY A 207 8.58 -20.45 10.32
C GLY A 207 8.15 -21.63 9.46
N ILE A 208 8.03 -22.79 10.10
CA ILE A 208 7.46 -24.00 9.50
C ILE A 208 5.96 -23.99 9.77
N SER A 209 5.18 -24.17 8.70
CA SER A 209 3.73 -24.31 8.77
C SER A 209 3.26 -25.52 7.98
N ILE A 210 2.00 -25.91 8.19
CA ILE A 210 1.33 -26.97 7.43
C ILE A 210 0.34 -26.30 6.48
N ARG A 211 0.43 -26.60 5.18
CA ARG A 211 -0.48 -26.09 4.16
C ARG A 211 -0.89 -27.19 3.18
N GLU A 212 -2.06 -27.06 2.57
CA GLU A 212 -2.41 -27.88 1.42
C GLU A 212 -1.78 -27.29 0.16
N VAL A 213 -0.98 -28.10 -0.53
CA VAL A 213 -0.32 -27.76 -1.80
C VAL A 213 -0.65 -28.88 -2.78
N ASP A 214 -1.29 -28.54 -3.90
CA ASP A 214 -1.74 -29.50 -4.93
C ASP A 214 -2.61 -30.66 -4.38
N GLY A 215 -3.39 -30.40 -3.33
CA GLY A 215 -4.28 -31.38 -2.70
C GLY A 215 -3.60 -32.31 -1.69
N GLU A 216 -2.31 -32.09 -1.41
CA GLU A 216 -1.55 -32.81 -0.40
C GLU A 216 -1.18 -31.90 0.77
N THR A 217 -1.26 -32.42 1.99
CA THR A 217 -0.83 -31.69 3.18
C THR A 217 0.70 -31.73 3.27
N LYS A 218 1.35 -30.57 3.18
CA LYS A 218 2.82 -30.45 3.17
C LYS A 218 3.31 -29.53 4.27
N PHE A 219 4.51 -29.82 4.79
CA PHE A 219 5.29 -28.85 5.54
C PHE A 219 5.84 -27.81 4.58
N VAL A 220 5.68 -26.54 4.95
CA VAL A 220 6.19 -25.41 4.17
C VAL A 220 7.02 -24.51 5.07
N MET A 221 8.13 -24.04 4.54
CA MET A 221 8.84 -22.89 5.09
C MET A 221 8.10 -21.64 4.62
N VAL A 222 7.71 -20.75 5.53
CA VAL A 222 6.91 -19.57 5.21
C VAL A 222 7.48 -18.32 5.87
N ASP A 223 7.40 -17.22 5.14
CA ASP A 223 7.64 -15.87 5.59
C ASP A 223 6.43 -15.00 5.24
N THR A 224 6.19 -13.95 6.01
CA THR A 224 4.93 -13.19 5.92
C THR A 224 5.16 -11.70 6.14
N PHE A 225 4.72 -10.90 5.17
CA PHE A 225 4.96 -9.46 5.15
C PHE A 225 3.64 -8.68 5.13
N PRO A 226 3.54 -7.53 5.80
CA PRO A 226 2.46 -6.59 5.53
C PRO A 226 2.58 -6.09 4.09
N ARG A 227 1.53 -6.27 3.28
CA ARG A 227 1.52 -5.86 1.87
C ARG A 227 1.67 -4.34 1.69
N SER A 228 1.41 -3.55 2.72
CA SER A 228 1.59 -2.10 2.67
C SER A 228 3.04 -1.65 2.78
N THR A 229 3.93 -2.47 3.34
CA THR A 229 5.31 -2.08 3.68
C THR A 229 6.37 -2.92 2.99
N VAL A 230 6.01 -4.08 2.42
CA VAL A 230 6.95 -4.93 1.69
C VAL A 230 7.51 -4.19 0.47
N ASP A 231 8.79 -4.42 0.18
CA ASP A 231 9.46 -3.93 -1.01
C ASP A 231 10.13 -5.06 -1.83
N ALA A 232 10.73 -4.70 -2.97
CA ALA A 232 11.38 -5.67 -3.86
C ALA A 232 12.60 -6.36 -3.22
N GLU A 233 13.32 -5.67 -2.34
CA GLU A 233 14.51 -6.20 -1.67
C GLU A 233 14.12 -7.20 -0.57
N ASP A 234 13.04 -6.93 0.16
CA ASP A 234 12.42 -7.85 1.11
C ASP A 234 11.98 -9.14 0.39
N ILE A 235 11.26 -9.01 -0.74
CA ILE A 235 10.86 -10.17 -1.57
C ILE A 235 12.09 -10.97 -2.02
N ARG A 236 13.12 -10.29 -2.54
CA ARG A 236 14.34 -10.95 -3.03
C ARG A 236 15.02 -11.76 -1.93
N LYS A 237 15.22 -11.17 -0.75
CA LYS A 237 15.83 -11.84 0.41
C LYS A 237 14.99 -13.01 0.89
N SER A 238 13.69 -12.79 1.05
CA SER A 238 12.78 -13.81 1.57
C SER A 238 12.68 -15.01 0.64
N VAL A 239 12.55 -14.80 -0.68
CA VAL A 239 12.51 -15.90 -1.66
C VAL A 239 13.76 -16.79 -1.58
N ILE A 240 14.95 -16.18 -1.51
CA ILE A 240 16.21 -16.94 -1.42
C ILE A 240 16.29 -17.68 -0.08
N ALA A 241 15.96 -17.01 1.02
CA ALA A 241 16.05 -17.59 2.35
C ALA A 241 15.05 -18.75 2.55
N VAL A 242 13.80 -18.55 2.13
CA VAL A 242 12.74 -19.56 2.21
C VAL A 242 13.09 -20.78 1.36
N ALA A 243 13.63 -20.59 0.15
CA ALA A 243 14.10 -21.70 -0.67
C ALA A 243 15.21 -22.52 0.02
N GLN A 244 16.22 -21.85 0.58
CA GLN A 244 17.34 -22.52 1.26
C GLN A 244 16.88 -23.24 2.53
N HIS A 245 16.06 -22.58 3.35
CA HIS A 245 15.56 -23.15 4.60
C HIS A 245 14.60 -24.31 4.36
N ALA A 246 13.80 -24.28 3.29
CA ALA A 246 12.90 -25.39 2.97
C ALA A 246 13.67 -26.69 2.72
N ASP A 247 14.79 -26.62 2.00
CA ASP A 247 15.64 -27.79 1.71
C ASP A 247 16.36 -28.28 2.97
N ASP A 248 16.86 -27.35 3.80
CA ASP A 248 17.46 -27.69 5.09
C ASP A 248 16.45 -28.40 6.01
N VAL A 249 15.20 -27.95 6.00
CA VAL A 249 14.11 -28.58 6.77
C VAL A 249 13.76 -29.95 6.20
N GLU A 250 13.61 -30.08 4.87
CA GLU A 250 13.37 -31.37 4.21
C GLU A 250 14.42 -32.40 4.62
N LYS A 251 15.70 -32.02 4.51
CA LYS A 251 16.83 -32.88 4.84
C LYS A 251 16.86 -33.32 6.29
N LYS A 252 16.50 -32.43 7.22
CA LYS A 252 16.42 -32.75 8.65
C LYS A 252 15.25 -33.67 8.99
N LEU A 253 14.10 -33.49 8.32
CA LEU A 253 12.89 -34.27 8.60
C LEU A 253 12.92 -35.66 7.94
N THR A 254 13.30 -35.73 6.67
CA THR A 254 13.19 -36.95 5.87
C THR A 254 14.51 -37.73 5.80
N GLY A 255 15.65 -37.10 6.11
CA GLY A 255 16.98 -37.64 5.84
C GLY A 255 17.33 -37.74 4.34
N HIS A 256 16.41 -37.36 3.46
CA HIS A 256 16.55 -37.29 2.02
C HIS A 256 16.57 -35.83 1.57
N ASP A 257 17.10 -35.60 0.37
CA ASP A 257 17.27 -34.28 -0.23
C ASP A 257 16.74 -34.46 -1.67
N LEU A 258 15.41 -34.33 -1.83
CA LEU A 258 14.67 -34.80 -3.00
C LEU A 258 14.63 -33.75 -4.13
N HIS A 259 15.08 -32.52 -3.87
CA HIS A 259 15.04 -31.37 -4.77
C HIS A 259 16.43 -30.78 -5.12
#